data_AF-A0A930IVS1-F1
#
_entry.id   AF-A0A930IVS1-F1
#
_cell.length_a   1.000
_cell.length_b   1.000
_cell.length_c   1.000
_cell.angle_alpha   90.00
_cell.angle_beta   90.00
_cell.angle_gamma   90.00
#
_symmetry.space_group_name_H-M   'P 1'
#
loop_
_entity.id
_entity.type
_entity.pdbx_description
1 polymer ?
#
loop_
_entity_poly.entity_id
_entity_poly.type
_entity_poly.pdbx_seq_one_letter_code
_entity_poly.pdbx_strand_id
1 'polypeptide(L)'
;MAIRIKELWQRWRKDFWRLFRFGITGTICSLIHYGTYCLFLLFTNTTIAYTAGYGVGLLCNYGLTTYFTFKGKPSKNNVAGFVGSHILNYLLEIGLLHLFLWLGLSKWLSPILVMVIVVPINFVLLRLVFVKGKKGDG
;
A
#
# COMPACT_ATOMS: atom_id res chain seq x y z
N MET A 1 -37.78 1.54 8.82
CA MET A 1 -36.62 2.47 8.93
C MET A 1 -35.46 1.88 9.73
N ALA A 2 -35.69 1.29 10.91
CA ALA A 2 -34.65 0.69 11.76
C ALA A 2 -33.87 -0.48 11.11
N ILE A 3 -34.51 -1.31 10.29
CA ILE A 3 -33.87 -2.43 9.56
C ILE A 3 -32.78 -1.92 8.59
N ARG A 4 -33.10 -0.84 7.86
CA ARG A 4 -32.20 -0.21 6.89
C ARG A 4 -30.95 0.42 7.55
N ILE A 5 -31.10 0.96 8.76
CA ILE A 5 -29.99 1.49 9.56
C ILE A 5 -29.08 0.35 10.05
N LYS A 6 -29.66 -0.77 10.49
CA LYS A 6 -28.91 -1.94 10.95
C LYS A 6 -28.08 -2.58 9.82
N GLU A 7 -28.65 -2.67 8.63
CA GLU A 7 -27.94 -3.16 7.44
C GLU A 7 -26.80 -2.24 7.01
N LEU A 8 -27.02 -0.92 6.98
CA LEU A 8 -25.99 0.08 6.68
C LEU A 8 -24.84 0.00 7.70
N TRP A 9 -25.15 -0.15 8.98
CA TRP A 9 -24.16 -0.27 10.05
C TRP A 9 -23.34 -1.55 9.95
N GLN A 10 -23.97 -2.70 9.66
CA GLN A 10 -23.27 -3.98 9.45
C GLN A 10 -22.36 -3.94 8.20
N ARG A 11 -22.81 -3.28 7.12
CA ARG A 11 -22.01 -3.12 5.90
C ARG A 11 -20.80 -2.23 6.15
N TRP A 12 -20.98 -1.11 6.83
CA TRP A 12 -19.90 -0.21 7.23
C TRP A 12 -18.88 -0.90 8.13
N ARG A 13 -19.35 -1.70 9.11
CA ARG A 13 -18.48 -2.45 10.01
C ARG A 13 -17.62 -3.49 9.27
N LYS A 14 -18.18 -4.19 8.27
CA LYS A 14 -17.44 -5.14 7.44
C LYS A 14 -16.40 -4.44 6.55
N ASP A 15 -16.77 -3.32 5.94
CA ASP A 15 -15.85 -2.53 5.09
C ASP A 15 -14.71 -1.93 5.94
N PHE A 16 -15.00 -1.45 7.15
CA PHE A 16 -13.98 -0.99 8.11
C PHE A 16 -13.02 -2.10 8.52
N TRP A 17 -13.52 -3.28 8.89
CA TRP A 17 -12.67 -4.41 9.27
C TRP A 17 -11.76 -4.88 8.13
N ARG A 18 -12.21 -4.77 6.88
CA ARG A 18 -11.40 -5.08 5.70
C ARG A 18 -10.30 -4.04 5.50
N LEU A 19 -10.61 -2.75 5.65
CA LEU A 19 -9.62 -1.67 5.60
C LEU A 19 -8.60 -1.77 6.75
N PHE A 20 -9.04 -2.14 7.95
CA PHE A 20 -8.16 -2.32 9.10
C PHE A 20 -7.16 -3.47 8.89
N ARG A 21 -7.62 -4.63 8.41
CA ARG A 21 -6.73 -5.74 8.03
C ARG A 21 -5.77 -5.34 6.92
N PHE A 22 -6.24 -4.59 5.93
CA PHE A 22 -5.38 -4.05 4.88
C PHE A 22 -4.30 -3.10 5.44
N GLY A 23 -4.67 -2.24 6.39
CA GLY A 23 -3.74 -1.35 7.09
C GLY A 23 -2.65 -2.12 7.82
N ILE A 24 -2.99 -3.15 8.61
CA ILE A 24 -2.01 -3.99 9.31
C ILE A 24 -1.07 -4.68 8.32
N THR A 25 -1.62 -5.31 7.27
CA THR A 25 -0.81 -5.95 6.24
C THR A 25 0.12 -4.95 5.56
N GLY A 26 -0.40 -3.75 5.24
CA GLY A 26 0.38 -2.66 4.67
C GLY A 26 1.55 -2.25 5.57
N THR A 27 1.30 -2.05 6.86
CA THR A 27 2.36 -1.70 7.84
C THR A 27 3.43 -2.78 7.94
N ILE A 28 3.07 -4.06 7.99
CA ILE A 28 4.03 -5.18 8.01
C ILE A 28 4.90 -5.15 6.75
N CYS A 29 4.28 -4.95 5.58
CA CYS A 29 5.02 -4.85 4.32
C CYS A 29 5.94 -3.63 4.27
N SER A 30 5.51 -2.47 4.79
CA SER A 30 6.35 -1.27 4.88
C SER A 30 7.55 -1.47 5.79
N LEU A 31 7.39 -2.19 6.92
CA LEU A 31 8.51 -2.54 7.80
C LEU A 31 9.50 -3.47 7.09
N ILE A 32 9.02 -4.47 6.34
CA ILE A 32 9.86 -5.37 5.55
C ILE A 32 10.59 -4.60 4.44
N HIS A 33 9.90 -3.67 3.76
CA HIS A 33 10.51 -2.77 2.78
C HIS A 33 11.63 -1.98 3.42
N TYR A 34 11.38 -1.27 4.52
CA TYR A 34 12.40 -0.46 5.18
C TYR A 34 13.58 -1.29 5.71
N GLY A 35 13.30 -2.48 6.26
CA GLY A 35 14.35 -3.41 6.69
C GLY A 35 15.23 -3.88 5.53
N THR A 36 14.61 -4.25 4.41
CA THR A 36 15.32 -4.65 3.17
C THR A 36 16.12 -3.48 2.60
N TYR A 37 15.54 -2.27 2.61
CA TYR A 37 16.22 -1.04 2.23
C TYR A 37 17.49 -0.84 3.07
N CYS A 38 17.38 -0.91 4.40
CA CYS A 38 18.53 -0.75 5.30
C CYS A 38 19.62 -1.78 5.01
N LEU A 39 19.25 -3.04 4.79
CA LEU A 39 20.19 -4.12 4.47
C LEU A 39 20.92 -3.87 3.15
N PHE A 40 20.18 -3.52 2.08
CA PHE A 40 20.77 -3.26 0.76
C PHE A 40 21.57 -1.96 0.73
N LEU A 41 21.21 -0.96 1.54
CA LEU A 41 21.93 0.31 1.64
C LEU A 41 23.38 0.13 2.13
N LEU A 42 23.67 -0.97 2.85
CA LEU A 42 25.03 -1.30 3.28
C LEU A 42 25.94 -1.66 2.11
N PHE A 43 25.38 -2.15 0.99
CA PHE A 43 26.11 -2.69 -0.14
C PHE A 43 25.87 -1.92 -1.46
N THR A 44 24.86 -1.05 -1.51
CA THR A 44 24.38 -0.41 -2.75
C THR A 44 24.01 1.06 -2.54
N ASN A 45 23.67 1.76 -3.62
CA ASN A 45 23.22 3.15 -3.54
C ASN A 45 21.76 3.25 -3.05
N THR A 46 21.35 4.45 -2.63
CA THR A 46 20.02 4.71 -2.07
C THR A 46 18.88 4.30 -2.99
N THR A 47 19.01 4.55 -4.29
CA THR A 47 17.98 4.21 -5.28
C THR A 47 17.80 2.70 -5.40
N ILE A 48 18.89 1.94 -5.61
CA ILE A 48 18.86 0.48 -5.76
C ILE A 48 18.35 -0.17 -4.49
N ALA A 49 18.82 0.27 -3.32
CA ALA A 49 18.33 -0.21 -2.04
C ALA A 49 16.82 0.03 -1.87
N TYR A 50 16.34 1.20 -2.28
CA TYR A 50 14.92 1.55 -2.17
C TYR A 50 14.06 0.74 -3.12
N THR A 51 14.49 0.56 -4.37
CA THR A 51 13.83 -0.29 -5.35
C THR A 51 13.78 -1.76 -4.91
N ALA A 52 14.87 -2.29 -4.38
CA ALA A 52 14.92 -3.66 -3.86
C ALA A 52 13.94 -3.84 -2.70
N GLY A 53 13.95 -2.90 -1.74
CA GLY A 53 13.00 -2.91 -0.64
C GLY A 53 11.55 -2.82 -1.10
N TYR A 54 11.24 -1.99 -2.09
CA TYR A 54 9.90 -1.89 -2.66
C TYR A 54 9.48 -3.21 -3.32
N GLY A 55 10.37 -3.84 -4.10
CA GLY A 55 10.11 -5.13 -4.74
C GLY A 55 9.82 -6.24 -3.72
N VAL A 56 10.62 -6.33 -2.65
CA VAL A 56 10.40 -7.32 -1.58
C VAL A 56 9.12 -7.03 -0.80
N GLY A 57 8.87 -5.76 -0.45
CA GLY A 57 7.63 -5.33 0.20
C GLY A 57 6.39 -5.64 -0.64
N LEU A 58 6.47 -5.43 -1.96
CA LEU A 58 5.40 -5.73 -2.91
C LEU A 58 5.09 -7.22 -2.98
N LEU A 59 6.11 -8.08 -3.07
CA LEU A 59 5.94 -9.53 -3.09
C LEU A 59 5.31 -10.03 -1.79
N CYS A 60 5.77 -9.51 -0.65
CA CYS A 60 5.19 -9.81 0.65
C CYS A 60 3.73 -9.34 0.74
N ASN A 61 3.44 -8.13 0.26
CA ASN A 61 2.09 -7.58 0.23
C ASN A 61 1.14 -8.41 -0.63
N TYR A 62 1.59 -8.83 -1.81
CA TYR A 62 0.82 -9.71 -2.68
C TYR A 62 0.54 -11.05 -2.01
N GLY A 63 1.55 -11.67 -1.39
CA GLY A 63 1.41 -12.94 -0.67
C GLY A 63 0.44 -12.85 0.51
N LEU A 64 0.63 -11.88 1.41
CA LEU A 64 -0.24 -11.65 2.56
C LEU A 64 -1.66 -11.28 2.16
N THR A 65 -1.82 -10.42 1.15
CA THR A 65 -3.15 -9.98 0.70
C THR A 65 -3.90 -11.11 0.00
N THR A 66 -3.21 -11.94 -0.79
CA THR A 66 -3.81 -13.10 -1.47
C THR A 66 -4.17 -14.20 -0.47
N TYR A 67 -3.26 -14.56 0.44
CA TYR A 67 -3.45 -15.67 1.37
C TYR A 67 -4.33 -15.30 2.57
N PHE A 68 -4.13 -14.12 3.15
CA PHE A 68 -4.77 -13.71 4.42
C PHE A 68 -6.04 -12.87 4.20
N THR A 69 -6.03 -11.93 3.23
CA THR A 69 -7.12 -10.96 3.06
C THR A 69 -8.23 -11.47 2.13
N PHE A 70 -7.89 -12.08 0.99
CA PHE A 70 -8.90 -12.44 -0.02
C PHE A 70 -9.30 -13.91 -0.08
N LYS A 71 -8.50 -14.86 0.43
CA LYS A 71 -8.81 -16.31 0.45
C LYS A 71 -9.40 -16.84 -0.88
N GLY A 72 -9.04 -16.25 -2.02
CA GLY A 72 -9.70 -16.45 -3.31
C GLY A 72 -8.71 -16.41 -4.46
N LYS A 73 -9.02 -17.11 -5.56
CA LYS A 73 -8.14 -17.18 -6.74
C LYS A 73 -8.02 -15.78 -7.39
N PRO A 74 -6.80 -15.27 -7.62
CA PRO A 74 -6.62 -13.97 -8.27
C PRO A 74 -7.17 -14.02 -9.71
N SER A 75 -8.10 -13.12 -10.04
CA SER A 75 -8.57 -12.91 -11.42
C SER A 75 -7.61 -11.97 -12.16
N LYS A 76 -7.40 -12.19 -13.47
CA LYS A 76 -6.47 -11.42 -14.31
C LYS A 76 -6.69 -9.90 -14.22
N ASN A 77 -7.95 -9.44 -14.17
CA ASN A 77 -8.27 -8.01 -14.04
C ASN A 77 -7.87 -7.43 -12.68
N ASN A 78 -7.98 -8.20 -11.61
CA ASN A 78 -7.61 -7.74 -10.26
C ASN A 78 -6.08 -7.67 -10.13
N VAL A 79 -5.35 -8.58 -10.76
CA VAL A 79 -3.88 -8.55 -10.81
C VAL A 79 -3.39 -7.35 -11.62
N ALA A 80 -3.99 -7.07 -12.78
CA ALA A 80 -3.62 -5.91 -13.59
C ALA A 80 -3.83 -4.59 -12.83
N GLY A 81 -4.97 -4.42 -12.13
CA GLY A 81 -5.22 -3.27 -11.27
C GLY A 81 -4.25 -3.18 -10.09
N PHE A 82 -3.91 -4.31 -9.47
CA PHE A 82 -2.94 -4.38 -8.39
C PHE A 82 -1.54 -3.94 -8.86
N VAL A 83 -1.04 -4.51 -9.95
CA VAL A 83 0.27 -4.16 -10.53
C VAL A 83 0.28 -2.70 -10.97
N GLY A 84 -0.76 -2.23 -11.68
CA GLY A 84 -0.86 -0.84 -12.13
C GLY A 84 -0.84 0.16 -10.97
N SER A 85 -1.59 -0.12 -9.90
CA SER A 85 -1.58 0.73 -8.69
C SER A 85 -0.20 0.77 -8.02
N HIS A 86 0.52 -0.35 -8.01
CA HIS A 86 1.87 -0.41 -7.44
C HIS A 86 2.94 0.24 -8.33
N ILE A 87 2.73 0.33 -9.65
CA ILE A 87 3.62 1.12 -10.51
C ILE A 87 3.47 2.60 -10.18
N LEU A 88 2.24 3.11 -10.12
CA LEU A 88 1.98 4.52 -9.76
C LEU A 88 2.50 4.84 -8.36
N ASN A 89 2.29 3.94 -7.41
CA ASN A 89 2.78 4.10 -6.05
C ASN A 89 4.32 4.13 -6.01
N TYR A 90 4.98 3.23 -6.74
CA TYR A 90 6.44 3.23 -6.84
C TYR A 90 7.00 4.52 -7.44
N LEU A 91 6.36 5.05 -8.49
CA LEU A 91 6.77 6.31 -9.11
C LEU A 91 6.62 7.50 -8.15
N LEU A 92 5.54 7.51 -7.36
CA LEU A 92 5.33 8.52 -6.33
C LEU A 92 6.42 8.42 -5.23
N GLU A 93 6.69 7.21 -4.75
CA GLU A 93 7.69 6.96 -3.72
C GLU A 93 9.10 7.34 -4.16
N ILE A 94 9.51 6.93 -5.37
CA ILE A 94 10.85 7.23 -5.87
C ILE A 94 11.02 8.72 -6.19
N GLY A 95 9.96 9.37 -6.69
CA GLY A 95 9.93 10.81 -6.90
C GLY A 95 10.09 11.59 -5.60
N LEU A 96 9.34 11.22 -4.56
CA LEU A 96 9.47 11.84 -3.23
C LEU A 96 10.84 11.53 -2.59
N LEU A 97 11.37 10.32 -2.76
CA LEU A 97 12.70 9.97 -2.26
C LEU A 97 13.77 10.88 -2.86
N HIS A 98 13.76 11.04 -4.19
CA HIS A 98 14.72 11.91 -4.88
C HIS A 98 14.52 13.38 -4.51
N LEU A 99 13.27 13.83 -4.35
CA LEU A 99 12.97 15.18 -3.85
C LEU A 99 13.58 15.41 -2.46
N PHE A 100 13.40 14.48 -1.52
CA PHE A 100 13.96 14.61 -0.17
C PHE A 100 15.47 14.55 -0.14
N LEU A 101 16.09 13.68 -0.93
CA LEU A 101 17.55 13.66 -1.08
C LEU A 101 18.07 14.97 -1.69
N TRP A 102 17.36 15.53 -2.68
CA TRP A 102 17.71 16.81 -3.29
C TRP A 102 17.59 17.99 -2.31
N LEU A 103 16.62 17.94 -1.39
CA LEU A 103 16.48 18.88 -0.28
C LEU A 103 17.54 18.69 0.83
N GLY A 104 18.49 17.76 0.66
CA GLY A 104 19.59 17.53 1.60
C GLY A 104 19.24 16.64 2.79
N LEU A 105 18.09 15.96 2.76
CA LEU A 105 17.71 15.03 3.84
C LEU A 105 18.57 13.77 3.80
N SER A 106 18.82 13.19 4.97
CA SER A 106 19.68 12.02 5.09
C SER A 106 19.05 10.80 4.42
N LYS A 107 19.88 9.94 3.83
CA LYS A 107 19.45 8.65 3.24
C LYS A 107 18.64 7.77 4.20
N TRP A 108 18.84 7.92 5.51
CA TRP A 108 18.09 7.19 6.53
C TRP A 108 16.70 7.77 6.80
N LEU A 109 16.56 9.10 6.73
CA LEU A 109 15.33 9.83 7.04
C LEU A 109 14.41 9.97 5.82
N SER A 110 14.96 10.16 4.61
CA SER A 110 14.18 10.33 3.39
C SER A 110 13.15 9.21 3.17
N PRO A 111 13.52 7.91 3.27
CA PRO A 111 12.56 6.80 3.13
C PRO A 111 11.43 6.83 4.17
N ILE A 112 11.74 7.22 5.41
CA ILE A 112 10.75 7.31 6.49
C ILE A 112 9.73 8.39 6.15
N LEU A 113 10.18 9.56 5.70
CA LEU A 113 9.29 10.66 5.29
C LEU A 113 8.44 10.29 4.07
N VAL A 114 9.00 9.56 3.10
CA VAL A 114 8.23 8.99 1.99
C VAL A 114 7.11 8.11 2.53
N MET A 115 7.42 7.17 3.42
CA MET A 115 6.40 6.26 3.98
C MET A 115 5.31 7.01 4.75
N VAL A 116 5.67 8.02 5.54
CA VAL A 116 4.71 8.85 6.30
C VAL A 116 3.71 9.56 5.39
N ILE A 117 4.11 9.96 4.18
CA ILE A 117 3.25 10.65 3.21
C ILE A 117 2.47 9.66 2.34
N VAL A 118 3.15 8.62 1.85
CA VAL A 118 2.61 7.69 0.87
C VAL A 118 1.60 6.73 1.48
N VAL A 119 1.81 6.26 2.72
CA VAL A 119 0.86 5.36 3.40
C VAL A 119 -0.54 5.99 3.51
N PRO A 120 -0.70 7.24 3.99
CA PRO A 120 -1.98 7.95 3.95
C PRO A 120 -2.55 8.13 2.54
N ILE A 121 -1.73 8.49 1.56
CA ILE A 121 -2.18 8.69 0.17
C ILE A 121 -2.78 7.39 -0.39
N ASN A 122 -2.07 6.27 -0.22
CA ASN A 122 -2.55 4.95 -0.63
C ASN A 122 -3.84 4.55 0.08
N PHE A 123 -3.95 4.85 1.37
CA PHE A 123 -5.17 4.61 2.13
C PHE A 123 -6.36 5.42 1.60
N VAL A 124 -6.17 6.71 1.28
CA VAL A 124 -7.21 7.58 0.71
C VAL A 124 -7.61 7.10 -0.69
N LEU A 125 -6.64 6.78 -1.55
CA LEU A 125 -6.88 6.25 -2.90
C LEU A 125 -7.74 4.98 -2.87
N LEU A 126 -7.36 4.02 -2.02
CA LEU A 126 -8.12 2.78 -1.84
C LEU A 126 -9.52 3.05 -1.31
N ARG A 127 -9.65 3.96 -0.33
CA ARG A 127 -10.96 4.36 0.19
C ARG A 127 -11.84 4.94 -0.90
N LEU A 128 -11.31 5.83 -1.74
CA LEU A 128 -12.06 6.41 -2.86
C LEU A 128 -12.49 5.35 -3.87
N VAL A 129 -11.58 4.48 -4.31
CA VAL A 129 -11.88 3.42 -5.30
C VAL A 129 -12.94 2.45 -4.77
N PHE A 130 -12.80 1.98 -3.52
CA PHE A 130 -13.75 1.03 -2.95
C PHE A 130 -15.10 1.64 -2.57
N VAL A 131 -15.14 2.93 -2.22
CA VAL A 131 -16.40 3.63 -1.95
C VAL A 131 -17.14 3.97 -3.25
N LYS A 132 -16.41 4.31 -4.33
CA LYS A 132 -17.00 4.72 -5.61
C LYS A 132 -17.46 3.53 -6.48
N GLY A 133 -16.86 2.35 -6.31
CA GLY A 133 -17.23 1.12 -7.03
C GLY A 133 -18.63 0.55 -6.73
N LYS A 134 -19.42 1.18 -5.85
CA LYS A 134 -20.81 0.78 -5.52
C LYS A 134 -21.90 1.61 -6.20
N LYS A 135 -21.56 2.49 -7.15
CA LYS A 135 -22.51 3.40 -7.81
C LYS A 135 -22.81 3.06 -9.28
N GLY A 136 -22.42 1.87 -9.76
CA GLY A 136 -22.57 1.46 -11.17
C GLY A 136 -23.52 0.30 -11.47
N ASP A 137 -24.03 -0.40 -10.45
CA ASP A 137 -24.94 -1.56 -10.65
C ASP A 137 -26.31 -1.28 -10.01
N GLY A 138 -26.95 -0.20 -10.45
CA GLY A 138 -28.32 0.18 -10.07
C GLY A 138 -29.16 0.41 -11.30
#